data_AF-A0A9N9QAX2-F1
#
_entry.id   AF-A0A9N9QAX2-F1
#
_cell.length_a   1.000
_cell.length_b   1.000
_cell.length_c   1.000
_cell.angle_alpha   90.00
_cell.angle_beta   90.00
_cell.angle_gamma   90.00
#
_symmetry.space_group_name_H-M   'P 1'
#
loop_
_entity.id
_entity.type
_entity.pdbx_description
1 polymer ?
#
loop_
_entity_poly.entity_id
_entity_poly.type
_entity_poly.pdbx_seq_one_letter_code
_entity_poly.pdbx_strand_id
1 'polypeptide(L)'
;MATYDSFPLFATLPSELRLKIWRHALPGPNVLPIRFSKALGRYMTPVPLSPLLSTTSESRAVFLSEYTNLILSPVYPSSIYIDFEQDTLFFDSMECSPRGDLALDLARSPCREKIRKVAIHSQLWEVLRIFRHGGLSEIGVLRGLRTFALVLVLKEEGAHPTPGREMILGDFEEEVMNVNLHADDIREELAREDGGRWASGKAPRVTIWIESESKA
;
A
#
# COMPACT_ATOMS: atom_id res chain seq x y z
N MET A 1 -42.64 2.63 -15.41
CA MET A 1 -41.22 2.34 -15.14
C MET A 1 -40.81 3.20 -13.95
N ALA A 2 -40.62 2.61 -12.77
CA ALA A 2 -40.23 3.36 -11.58
C ALA A 2 -38.72 3.65 -11.67
N THR A 3 -38.36 4.93 -11.67
CA THR A 3 -36.96 5.37 -11.62
C THR A 3 -36.47 5.24 -10.18
N TYR A 4 -35.54 4.31 -9.94
CA TYR A 4 -34.88 4.11 -8.64
C TYR A 4 -33.80 5.17 -8.40
N ASP A 5 -34.10 6.44 -8.70
CA ASP A 5 -33.10 7.53 -8.67
C ASP A 5 -32.96 8.16 -7.27
N SER A 6 -33.73 7.70 -6.28
CA SER A 6 -33.58 8.16 -4.89
C SER A 6 -33.88 7.04 -3.90
N PHE A 7 -33.11 7.03 -2.81
CA PHE A 7 -33.30 6.15 -1.65
C PHE A 7 -33.79 6.98 -0.45
N PRO A 8 -35.04 7.51 -0.49
CA PRO A 8 -35.50 8.53 0.44
C PRO A 8 -35.60 8.03 1.89
N LEU A 9 -35.78 6.72 2.09
CA LEU A 9 -35.95 6.12 3.41
C LEU A 9 -34.69 6.25 4.28
N PHE A 10 -33.50 6.25 3.69
CA PHE A 10 -32.27 6.43 4.46
C PHE A 10 -32.24 7.78 5.19
N ALA A 11 -32.68 8.85 4.53
CA ALA A 11 -32.73 10.18 5.12
C ALA A 11 -33.73 10.29 6.28
N THR A 12 -34.71 9.39 6.36
CA THR A 12 -35.71 9.37 7.45
C THR A 12 -35.20 8.68 8.72
N LEU A 13 -34.03 8.03 8.67
CA LEU A 13 -33.43 7.42 9.84
C LEU A 13 -32.89 8.50 10.81
N PRO A 14 -32.97 8.27 12.13
CA PRO A 14 -32.23 9.05 13.12
C PRO A 14 -30.76 9.18 12.75
N SER A 15 -30.16 10.35 13.04
CA SER A 15 -28.76 10.65 12.70
C SER A 15 -27.79 9.62 13.23
N GLU A 16 -28.01 9.07 14.42
CA GLU A 16 -27.16 8.06 15.04
C GLU A 16 -27.11 6.78 14.20
N LEU A 17 -28.25 6.36 13.64
CA LEU A 17 -28.33 5.19 12.78
C LEU A 17 -27.66 5.46 11.42
N ARG A 18 -27.87 6.64 10.83
CA ARG A 18 -27.20 7.03 9.58
C ARG A 18 -25.68 7.05 9.73
N LEU A 19 -25.18 7.69 10.79
CA LEU A 19 -23.74 7.72 11.10
C LEU A 19 -23.19 6.32 11.38
N LYS A 20 -23.95 5.46 12.07
CA LYS A 20 -23.56 4.06 12.29
C LYS A 20 -23.44 3.31 10.96
N ILE A 21 -24.41 3.47 10.05
CA ILE A 21 -24.35 2.86 8.70
C ILE A 21 -23.14 3.38 7.92
N TRP A 22 -22.88 4.69 7.93
CA TRP A 22 -21.71 5.24 7.24
C TRP A 22 -20.38 4.76 7.81
N ARG A 23 -20.26 4.63 9.13
CA ARG A 23 -19.06 4.05 9.76
C ARG A 23 -18.88 2.58 9.38
N HIS A 24 -19.94 1.80 9.29
CA HIS A 24 -19.88 0.42 8.81
C HIS A 24 -19.60 0.30 7.30
N ALA A 25 -19.86 1.35 6.53
CA ALA A 25 -19.57 1.42 5.11
C ALA A 25 -18.16 1.96 4.81
N LEU A 26 -17.38 2.35 5.83
CA LEU A 26 -15.97 2.69 5.66
C LEU A 26 -15.23 1.48 5.09
N PRO A 27 -14.27 1.69 4.18
CA PRO A 27 -13.46 0.58 3.70
C PRO A 27 -12.66 0.00 4.88
N GLY A 28 -12.52 -1.33 4.88
CA GLY A 28 -11.62 -2.03 5.80
C GLY A 28 -10.15 -1.82 5.41
N PRO A 29 -9.22 -2.61 5.97
CA PRO A 29 -7.81 -2.52 5.64
C PRO A 29 -7.58 -2.72 4.14
N ASN A 30 -6.99 -1.72 3.47
CA ASN A 30 -6.67 -1.78 2.04
C ASN A 30 -5.17 -1.87 1.81
N VAL A 31 -4.80 -2.49 0.70
CA VAL A 31 -3.47 -2.37 0.10
C VAL A 31 -3.59 -1.33 -1.00
N LEU A 32 -2.79 -0.25 -0.91
CA LEU A 32 -2.85 0.90 -1.81
C LEU A 32 -1.61 0.91 -2.70
N PRO A 33 -1.68 0.39 -3.95
CA PRO A 33 -0.59 0.53 -4.92
C PRO A 33 -0.36 2.00 -5.21
N ILE A 34 0.87 2.46 -5.10
CA ILE A 34 1.24 3.86 -5.28
C ILE A 34 1.98 4.04 -6.59
N ARG A 35 1.43 4.90 -7.44
CA ARG A 35 2.01 5.25 -8.74
C ARG A 35 2.10 6.76 -8.91
N PHE A 36 3.13 7.22 -9.60
CA PHE A 36 3.32 8.59 -10.00
C PHE A 36 3.01 8.70 -11.49
N SER A 37 1.92 9.38 -11.82
CA SER A 37 1.60 9.68 -13.21
C SER A 37 2.40 10.89 -13.66
N LYS A 38 3.38 10.66 -14.53
CA LYS A 38 4.14 11.74 -15.18
C LYS A 38 3.23 12.65 -16.02
N ALA A 39 2.21 12.09 -16.67
CA ALA A 39 1.25 12.84 -17.48
C ALA A 39 0.41 13.80 -16.63
N LEU A 40 -0.02 13.38 -15.43
CA LEU A 40 -0.84 14.22 -14.54
C LEU A 40 -0.03 14.96 -13.47
N GLY A 41 1.28 14.73 -13.40
CA GLY A 41 2.20 15.33 -12.43
C GLY A 41 1.83 15.06 -10.97
N ARG A 42 1.24 13.89 -10.66
CA ARG A 42 0.70 13.60 -9.32
C ARG A 42 0.81 12.13 -8.92
N TYR A 43 0.80 11.89 -7.62
CA TYR A 43 0.62 10.55 -7.06
C TYR A 43 -0.84 10.11 -7.15
N MET A 44 -1.04 8.84 -7.54
CA MET A 44 -2.32 8.20 -7.69
C MET A 44 -2.25 6.73 -7.27
N THR A 45 -3.41 6.15 -7.03
CA THR A 45 -3.57 4.71 -6.85
C THR A 45 -4.57 4.20 -7.89
N PRO A 46 -4.40 2.98 -8.43
CA PRO A 46 -5.40 2.37 -9.29
C PRO A 46 -6.64 1.92 -8.51
N VAL A 47 -6.59 1.93 -7.16
CA VAL A 47 -7.72 1.57 -6.30
C VAL A 47 -8.85 2.61 -6.48
N PRO A 48 -10.09 2.17 -6.76
CA PRO A 48 -11.23 3.08 -6.86
C PRO A 48 -11.44 3.89 -5.58
N LEU A 49 -11.84 5.16 -5.73
CA LEU A 49 -12.22 5.99 -4.60
C LEU A 49 -13.45 5.41 -3.89
N SER A 50 -13.48 5.51 -2.56
CA SER A 50 -14.62 5.05 -1.77
C SER A 50 -15.92 5.74 -2.22
N PRO A 51 -17.03 5.00 -2.43
CA PRO A 51 -18.34 5.58 -2.73
C PRO A 51 -18.81 6.59 -1.68
N LEU A 52 -18.30 6.51 -0.44
CA LEU A 52 -18.63 7.47 0.61
C LEU A 52 -18.23 8.91 0.26
N LEU A 53 -17.21 9.10 -0.60
CA LEU A 53 -16.79 10.42 -1.06
C LEU A 53 -17.80 11.07 -2.00
N SER A 54 -18.60 10.30 -2.74
CA SER A 54 -19.52 10.81 -3.77
C SER A 54 -21.00 10.70 -3.40
N THR A 55 -21.37 9.83 -2.43
CA THR A 55 -22.78 9.53 -2.12
C THR A 55 -23.53 10.72 -1.51
N THR A 56 -23.07 11.27 -0.38
CA THR A 56 -23.65 12.46 0.28
C THR A 56 -22.57 13.29 0.97
N SER A 57 -22.92 14.51 1.40
CA SER A 57 -22.03 15.32 2.26
C SER A 57 -21.78 14.67 3.62
N GLU A 58 -22.79 14.00 4.19
CA GLU A 58 -22.68 13.29 5.46
C GLU A 58 -21.71 12.10 5.37
N SER A 59 -21.87 11.25 4.34
CA SER A 59 -20.96 10.12 4.12
C SER A 59 -19.53 10.59 3.89
N ARG A 60 -19.36 11.71 3.15
CA ARG A 60 -18.04 12.31 2.92
C ARG A 60 -17.42 12.82 4.21
N ALA A 61 -18.20 13.46 5.08
CA ALA A 61 -17.71 13.95 6.37
C ALA A 61 -17.25 12.78 7.27
N VAL A 62 -18.00 11.67 7.29
CA VAL A 62 -17.61 10.45 8.02
C VAL A 62 -16.35 9.82 7.43
N PHE A 63 -16.22 9.77 6.10
CA PHE A 63 -15.00 9.27 5.48
C PHE A 63 -13.78 10.12 5.82
N LEU A 64 -13.89 11.44 5.68
CA LEU A 64 -12.79 12.38 5.92
C LEU A 64 -12.43 12.56 7.40
N SER A 65 -13.24 12.05 8.34
CA SER A 65 -12.86 12.02 9.76
C SER A 65 -11.86 10.91 10.09
N GLU A 66 -11.84 9.83 9.29
CA GLU A 66 -10.95 8.67 9.49
C GLU A 66 -9.80 8.66 8.47
N TYR A 67 -10.11 8.97 7.21
CA TYR A 67 -9.14 8.90 6.11
C TYR A 67 -8.55 10.28 5.81
N THR A 68 -7.21 10.32 5.73
CA THR A 68 -6.47 11.56 5.41
C THR A 68 -5.84 11.47 4.03
N ASN A 69 -5.65 12.60 3.35
CA ASN A 69 -4.90 12.62 2.08
C ASN A 69 -3.43 12.26 2.33
N LEU A 70 -2.90 11.28 1.58
CA LEU A 70 -1.52 10.84 1.66
C LEU A 70 -0.62 11.77 0.86
N ILE A 71 0.28 12.51 1.51
CA ILE A 71 1.22 13.39 0.82
C ILE A 71 2.62 12.76 0.86
N LEU A 72 3.04 12.15 -0.26
CA LEU A 72 4.39 11.57 -0.37
C LEU A 72 5.47 12.60 -0.69
N SER A 73 5.12 13.67 -1.39
CA SER A 73 6.06 14.75 -1.70
C SER A 73 5.39 16.10 -1.50
N PRO A 74 6.06 17.09 -0.90
CA PRO A 74 5.52 18.44 -0.82
C PRO A 74 5.44 19.12 -2.19
N VAL A 75 6.14 18.59 -3.20
CA VAL A 75 6.19 19.15 -4.56
C VAL A 75 5.03 18.68 -5.41
N TYR A 76 4.63 17.41 -5.24
CA TYR A 76 3.64 16.78 -6.11
C TYR A 76 2.35 16.49 -5.34
N PRO A 77 1.18 16.89 -5.89
CA PRO A 77 -0.09 16.61 -5.26
C PRO A 77 -0.38 15.10 -5.25
N SER A 78 -1.32 14.72 -4.38
CA SER A 78 -1.81 13.35 -4.25
C SER A 78 -3.33 13.32 -4.18
N SER A 79 -3.93 12.35 -4.86
CA SER A 79 -5.37 12.07 -4.78
C SER A 79 -5.68 10.79 -4.00
N ILE A 80 -4.74 10.33 -3.18
CA ILE A 80 -4.83 9.08 -2.44
C ILE A 80 -5.26 9.39 -1.02
N TYR A 81 -6.29 8.70 -0.53
CA TYR A 81 -6.73 8.76 0.87
C TYR A 81 -6.24 7.50 1.59
N ILE A 82 -5.83 7.66 2.85
CA ILE A 82 -5.26 6.60 3.66
C ILE A 82 -5.71 6.69 5.12
N ASP A 83 -6.01 5.54 5.71
CA ASP A 83 -5.97 5.30 7.16
C ASP A 83 -4.60 4.70 7.51
N PHE A 84 -3.75 5.49 8.18
CA PHE A 84 -2.38 5.08 8.51
C PHE A 84 -2.29 3.88 9.47
N GLU A 85 -3.34 3.58 10.24
CA GLU A 85 -3.34 2.46 11.17
C GLU A 85 -3.80 1.16 10.49
N GLN A 86 -4.67 1.24 9.49
CA GLN A 86 -5.24 0.07 8.82
C GLN A 86 -4.58 -0.24 7.48
N ASP A 87 -4.40 0.76 6.63
CA ASP A 87 -3.96 0.57 5.25
C ASP A 87 -2.46 0.28 5.13
N THR A 88 -2.09 -0.37 4.03
CA THR A 88 -0.71 -0.64 3.65
C THR A 88 -0.37 0.06 2.34
N LEU A 89 0.70 0.86 2.34
CA LEU A 89 1.24 1.42 1.11
C LEU A 89 1.94 0.31 0.33
N PHE A 90 1.61 0.13 -0.94
CA PHE A 90 2.24 -0.88 -1.78
C PHE A 90 2.98 -0.22 -2.94
N PHE A 91 4.25 -0.56 -3.09
CA PHE A 91 5.06 -0.12 -4.22
C PHE A 91 5.30 -1.33 -5.13
N ASP A 92 4.52 -1.39 -6.22
CA ASP A 92 4.45 -2.51 -7.16
C ASP A 92 5.24 -2.25 -8.46
N SER A 93 5.62 -1.00 -8.70
CA SER A 93 6.16 -0.55 -9.99
C SER A 93 7.24 0.51 -9.82
N MET A 94 8.14 0.61 -10.80
CA MET A 94 9.14 1.69 -10.94
C MET A 94 8.50 3.07 -11.08
N GLU A 95 7.22 3.13 -11.43
CA GLU A 95 6.44 4.36 -11.47
C GLU A 95 6.12 4.92 -10.08
N CYS A 96 6.61 4.32 -8.98
CA CYS A 96 6.36 4.81 -7.62
C CYS A 96 7.07 6.13 -7.25
N SER A 97 8.05 6.58 -8.03
CA SER A 97 8.79 7.82 -7.76
C SER A 97 8.97 8.66 -9.04
N PRO A 98 8.71 9.98 -9.00
CA PRO A 98 8.93 10.89 -10.13
C PRO A 98 10.37 10.91 -10.62
N ARG A 99 11.34 10.73 -9.72
CA ARG A 99 12.78 10.84 -9.99
C ARG A 99 13.52 9.51 -9.84
N GLY A 100 12.81 8.42 -9.55
CA GLY A 100 13.42 7.11 -9.27
C GLY A 100 14.12 7.03 -7.91
N ASP A 101 13.87 8.00 -7.01
CA ASP A 101 14.44 8.04 -5.67
C ASP A 101 13.34 7.95 -4.62
N LEU A 102 12.81 6.74 -4.45
CA LEU A 102 11.72 6.48 -3.50
C LEU A 102 12.13 6.82 -2.06
N ALA A 103 13.36 6.49 -1.66
CA ALA A 103 13.88 6.81 -0.33
C ALA A 103 13.85 8.33 -0.05
N LEU A 104 14.27 9.16 -1.02
CA LEU A 104 14.23 10.61 -0.90
C LEU A 104 12.80 11.15 -0.85
N ASP A 105 11.90 10.60 -1.66
CA ASP A 105 10.49 10.98 -1.63
C ASP A 105 9.88 10.68 -0.26
N LEU A 106 10.08 9.46 0.27
CA LEU A 106 9.63 9.06 1.60
C LEU A 106 10.26 9.91 2.71
N ALA A 107 11.56 10.24 2.60
CA ALA A 107 12.24 11.08 3.58
C ALA A 107 11.68 12.51 3.65
N ARG A 108 11.22 13.03 2.49
CA ARG A 108 10.64 14.38 2.36
C ARG A 108 9.13 14.41 2.59
N SER A 109 8.47 13.25 2.65
CA SER A 109 7.04 13.15 2.91
C SER A 109 6.70 13.77 4.27
N PRO A 110 5.73 14.70 4.32
CA PRO A 110 5.15 15.16 5.59
C PRO A 110 4.48 14.04 6.39
N CYS A 111 4.12 12.93 5.73
CA CYS A 111 3.47 11.78 6.32
C CYS A 111 4.44 10.71 6.84
N ARG A 112 5.77 10.86 6.67
CA ARG A 112 6.76 9.80 6.97
C ARG A 112 6.68 9.20 8.37
N GLU A 113 6.35 10.02 9.37
CA GLU A 113 6.25 9.61 10.78
C GLU A 113 4.93 8.86 11.07
N LYS A 114 3.92 9.06 10.21
CA LYS A 114 2.60 8.45 10.32
C LYS A 114 2.51 7.12 9.58
N ILE A 115 3.32 6.90 8.54
CA ILE A 115 3.33 5.66 7.76
C ILE A 115 3.70 4.48 8.66
N ARG A 116 2.77 3.52 8.81
CA ARG A 116 2.93 2.33 9.68
C ARG A 116 3.18 1.04 8.93
N LYS A 117 2.64 0.89 7.72
CA LYS A 117 2.69 -0.35 6.96
C LYS A 117 3.10 -0.08 5.52
N VAL A 118 4.14 -0.76 5.06
CA VAL A 118 4.65 -0.66 3.70
C VAL A 118 4.88 -2.07 3.14
N ALA A 119 4.48 -2.27 1.90
CA ALA A 119 4.77 -3.43 1.09
C ALA A 119 5.56 -2.98 -0.15
N ILE A 120 6.58 -3.73 -0.54
CA ILE A 120 7.36 -3.48 -1.77
C ILE A 120 7.47 -4.79 -2.54
N HIS A 121 7.22 -4.73 -3.85
CA HIS A 121 7.42 -5.87 -4.74
C HIS A 121 8.90 -6.30 -4.74
N SER A 122 9.18 -7.60 -4.67
CA SER A 122 10.54 -8.15 -4.55
C SER A 122 11.49 -7.66 -5.65
N GLN A 123 11.06 -7.71 -6.90
CA GLN A 123 11.86 -7.21 -8.03
C GLN A 123 12.11 -5.70 -7.95
N LEU A 124 11.13 -4.92 -7.49
CA LEU A 124 11.31 -3.47 -7.30
C LEU A 124 12.33 -3.22 -6.18
N TRP A 125 12.25 -3.98 -5.10
CA TRP A 125 13.20 -3.90 -3.99
C TRP A 125 14.64 -4.13 -4.46
N GLU A 126 14.88 -5.15 -5.28
CA GLU A 126 16.19 -5.41 -5.86
C GLU A 126 16.69 -4.21 -6.67
N VAL A 127 15.87 -3.67 -7.57
CA VAL A 127 16.24 -2.53 -8.41
C VAL A 127 16.57 -1.29 -7.58
N LEU A 128 15.77 -1.01 -6.54
CA LEU A 128 16.02 0.13 -5.65
C LEU A 128 17.36 0.02 -4.92
N ARG A 129 17.81 -1.20 -4.60
CA ARG A 129 19.09 -1.44 -3.90
C ARG A 129 20.32 -1.39 -4.79
N ILE A 130 20.21 -1.59 -6.11
CA ILE A 130 21.36 -1.57 -7.04
C ILE A 130 22.19 -0.28 -6.90
N PHE A 131 21.53 0.85 -6.67
CA PHE A 131 22.17 2.17 -6.66
C PHE A 131 22.33 2.78 -5.26
N ARG A 132 22.11 2.00 -4.19
CA ARG A 132 22.11 2.50 -2.80
C ARG A 132 23.21 1.86 -1.97
N HIS A 133 23.83 2.69 -1.13
CA HIS A 133 24.88 2.26 -0.20
C HIS A 133 24.35 1.69 1.13
N GLY A 134 23.04 1.79 1.42
CA GLY A 134 22.43 1.26 2.64
C GLY A 134 21.23 0.37 2.32
N GLY A 135 21.14 -0.80 2.94
CA GLY A 135 20.13 -1.81 2.62
C GLY A 135 18.71 -1.44 3.06
N LEU A 136 18.57 -0.43 3.94
CA LEU A 136 17.29 0.05 4.50
C LEU A 136 16.95 1.49 4.10
N SER A 137 17.51 2.06 3.02
CA SER A 137 17.31 3.49 2.70
C SER A 137 15.84 3.93 2.60
N GLU A 138 14.99 3.07 2.05
CA GLU A 138 13.57 3.31 1.79
C GLU A 138 12.74 3.24 3.08
N ILE A 139 13.08 2.30 3.97
CA ILE A 139 12.28 2.01 5.17
C ILE A 139 12.84 2.66 6.43
N GLY A 140 14.14 2.92 6.49
CA GLY A 140 14.79 3.57 7.61
C GLY A 140 14.38 5.03 7.81
N VAL A 141 13.87 5.69 6.76
CA VAL A 141 13.35 7.07 6.86
C VAL A 141 11.94 7.11 7.49
N LEU A 142 11.25 5.98 7.52
CA LEU A 142 9.90 5.82 8.06
C LEU A 142 9.97 5.41 9.54
N ARG A 143 10.27 6.35 10.43
CA ARG A 143 10.40 6.04 11.88
C ARG A 143 9.11 5.52 12.50
N GLY A 144 7.97 5.78 11.87
CA GLY A 144 6.67 5.28 12.28
C GLY A 144 6.38 3.84 11.87
N LEU A 145 7.23 3.22 11.05
CA LEU A 145 6.99 1.92 10.44
C LEU A 145 6.88 0.81 11.50
N ARG A 146 5.84 0.00 11.39
CA ARG A 146 5.57 -1.18 12.23
C ARG A 146 5.63 -2.47 11.44
N THR A 147 5.26 -2.42 10.16
CA THR A 147 5.21 -3.60 9.30
C THR A 147 5.81 -3.28 7.94
N PHE A 148 6.73 -4.13 7.53
CA PHE A 148 7.30 -4.15 6.20
C PHE A 148 6.99 -5.51 5.55
N ALA A 149 6.55 -5.50 4.29
CA ALA A 149 6.29 -6.71 3.53
C ALA A 149 7.08 -6.72 2.21
N LEU A 150 7.76 -7.82 1.92
CA LEU A 150 8.22 -8.11 0.56
C LEU A 150 7.14 -8.93 -0.15
N VAL A 151 6.73 -8.47 -1.32
CA VAL A 151 5.67 -9.12 -2.10
C VAL A 151 6.29 -9.82 -3.29
N LEU A 152 6.09 -11.14 -3.36
CA LEU A 152 6.43 -11.96 -4.51
C LEU A 152 5.17 -12.23 -5.32
N VAL A 153 5.14 -11.78 -6.57
CA VAL A 153 4.06 -12.08 -7.51
C VAL A 153 4.52 -13.20 -8.43
N LEU A 154 3.90 -14.37 -8.30
CA LEU A 154 4.16 -15.52 -9.16
C LEU A 154 3.44 -15.31 -10.49
N LYS A 155 4.21 -15.16 -11.58
CA LYS A 155 3.66 -15.01 -12.93
C LYS A 155 3.58 -16.37 -13.60
N GLU A 156 2.45 -16.65 -14.25
CA GLU A 156 2.38 -17.76 -15.20
C GLU A 156 3.25 -17.42 -16.41
N GLU A 157 4.49 -17.93 -16.46
CA GLU A 157 5.30 -17.85 -17.67
C GLU A 157 4.61 -18.63 -18.80
N GLY A 158 4.05 -17.90 -19.76
CA GLY A 158 4.22 -18.12 -21.20
C GLY A 158 3.95 -19.49 -21.85
N ALA A 159 3.48 -20.51 -21.15
CA ALA A 159 3.06 -21.76 -21.76
C ALA A 159 1.61 -21.63 -22.23
N HIS A 160 1.35 -21.98 -23.49
CA HIS A 160 -0.01 -22.13 -24.00
C HIS A 160 -0.92 -22.77 -22.95
N PRO A 161 -2.15 -22.25 -22.72
CA PRO A 161 -3.05 -22.80 -21.73
C PRO A 161 -3.31 -24.26 -22.10
N THR A 162 -2.61 -25.17 -21.42
CA THR A 162 -2.85 -26.59 -21.52
C THR A 162 -3.91 -26.84 -20.46
N PRO A 163 -5.16 -27.12 -20.83
CA PRO A 163 -6.21 -27.32 -19.84
C PRO A 163 -5.82 -28.53 -18.97
N GLY A 164 -5.63 -28.29 -17.66
CA GLY A 164 -5.38 -29.34 -16.67
C GLY A 164 -4.00 -29.38 -16.01
N ARG A 165 -3.10 -28.41 -16.23
CA ARG A 165 -1.85 -28.32 -15.45
C ARG A 165 -2.09 -27.50 -14.18
N GLU A 166 -2.26 -28.17 -13.04
CA GLU A 166 -2.22 -27.52 -11.73
C GLU A 166 -0.80 -26.99 -11.47
N MET A 167 -0.69 -25.73 -11.04
CA MET A 167 0.57 -25.15 -10.57
C MET A 167 1.08 -25.94 -9.35
N ILE A 168 2.27 -26.52 -9.46
CA ILE A 168 2.95 -27.15 -8.31
C ILE A 168 3.92 -26.10 -7.74
N LEU A 169 3.87 -25.87 -6.43
CA LEU A 169 4.75 -24.93 -5.70
C LEU A 169 6.25 -25.11 -6.00
N GLY A 170 6.65 -26.31 -6.43
CA GLY A 170 8.00 -26.67 -6.86
C GLY A 170 8.56 -25.81 -8.01
N ASP A 171 7.69 -25.28 -8.88
CA ASP A 171 8.13 -24.49 -10.05
C ASP A 171 8.67 -23.09 -9.67
N PHE A 172 8.44 -22.63 -8.43
CA PHE A 172 8.85 -21.30 -7.95
C PHE A 172 9.75 -21.35 -6.70
N GLU A 173 10.30 -22.52 -6.36
CA GLU A 173 11.13 -22.70 -5.15
C GLU A 173 12.32 -21.74 -5.10
N GLU A 174 12.97 -21.48 -6.23
CA GLU A 174 14.11 -20.58 -6.32
C GLU A 174 13.71 -19.11 -6.03
N GLU A 175 12.61 -18.63 -6.61
CA GLU A 175 12.11 -17.27 -6.36
C GLU A 175 11.69 -17.08 -4.90
N VAL A 176 10.98 -18.06 -4.34
CA VAL A 176 10.57 -18.06 -2.93
C VAL A 176 11.81 -18.07 -2.03
N MET A 177 12.82 -18.89 -2.33
CA MET A 177 14.06 -18.92 -1.58
C MET A 177 14.79 -17.58 -1.64
N ASN A 178 14.91 -16.97 -2.82
CA ASN A 178 15.55 -15.67 -2.99
C ASN A 178 14.85 -14.57 -2.18
N VAL A 179 13.52 -14.52 -2.20
CA VAL A 179 12.76 -13.53 -1.41
C VAL A 179 12.89 -13.79 0.10
N ASN A 180 12.97 -15.05 0.53
CA ASN A 180 13.24 -15.38 1.94
C ASN A 180 14.62 -14.87 2.38
N LEU A 181 15.66 -15.07 1.56
CA LEU A 181 17.00 -14.56 1.83
C LEU A 181 16.99 -13.03 1.97
N HIS A 182 16.33 -12.31 1.04
CA HIS A 182 16.19 -10.86 1.15
C HIS A 182 15.46 -10.43 2.42
N ALA A 183 14.39 -11.14 2.81
CA ALA A 183 13.66 -10.83 4.03
C ALA A 183 14.51 -11.06 5.28
N ASP A 184 15.34 -12.11 5.30
CA ASP A 184 16.25 -12.40 6.41
C ASP A 184 17.37 -11.37 6.52
N ASP A 185 17.98 -10.96 5.40
CA ASP A 185 18.95 -9.85 5.37
C ASP A 185 18.38 -8.57 5.98
N ILE A 186 17.13 -8.24 5.63
CA ILE A 186 16.44 -7.05 6.17
C ILE A 186 16.18 -7.21 7.66
N ARG A 187 15.77 -8.41 8.12
CA ARG A 187 15.56 -8.67 9.56
C ARG A 187 16.87 -8.52 10.33
N GLU A 188 17.97 -9.03 9.81
CA GLU A 188 19.28 -8.91 10.44
C GLU A 188 19.75 -7.45 10.48
N GLU A 189 19.57 -6.69 9.40
CA GLU A 189 19.92 -5.27 9.37
C GLU A 189 19.07 -4.45 10.36
N LEU A 190 17.76 -4.73 10.44
CA LEU A 190 16.86 -4.10 11.40
C LEU A 190 17.17 -4.49 12.86
N ALA A 191 17.66 -5.70 13.11
CA ALA A 191 18.06 -6.16 14.44
C ALA A 191 19.38 -5.52 14.90
N ARG A 192 20.27 -5.18 13.95
CA ARG A 192 21.52 -4.44 14.22
C ARG A 192 21.28 -2.97 14.54
N GLU A 193 20.16 -2.39 14.11
CA GLU A 193 19.80 -1.02 14.46
C GLU A 193 19.21 -0.94 15.87
N ASP A 194 19.88 -0.18 16.75
CA ASP A 194 19.41 0.08 18.10
C ASP A 194 17.98 0.64 18.10
N GLY A 195 17.12 0.09 18.97
CA GLY A 195 15.68 0.37 19.05
C GLY A 195 15.29 1.83 19.27
N GLY A 196 16.25 2.74 19.50
CA GLY A 196 16.02 4.18 19.63
C GLY A 196 15.62 4.91 18.35
N ARG A 197 15.76 4.28 17.17
CA ARG A 197 15.38 4.90 15.88
C ARG A 197 13.86 4.92 15.64
N TRP A 198 13.16 3.90 16.13
CA TRP A 198 11.76 3.64 15.80
C TRP A 198 10.84 4.28 16.83
N ALA A 199 9.74 4.90 16.37
CA ALA A 199 8.79 5.56 17.27
C ALA A 199 8.15 4.59 18.29
N SER A 200 8.09 3.30 17.95
CA SER A 200 7.60 2.22 18.83
C SER A 200 8.65 1.71 19.83
N GLY A 201 9.92 2.11 19.68
CA GLY A 201 11.06 1.52 20.39
C GLY A 201 11.44 0.11 19.91
N LYS A 202 10.76 -0.41 18.88
CA LYS A 202 10.97 -1.77 18.33
C LYS A 202 11.15 -1.70 16.82
N ALA A 203 12.04 -2.54 16.29
CA ALA A 203 12.20 -2.71 14.86
C ALA A 203 10.88 -3.12 14.17
N PRO A 204 10.63 -2.68 12.92
CA PRO A 204 9.49 -3.12 12.13
C PRO A 204 9.46 -4.64 11.94
N ARG A 205 8.27 -5.23 11.94
CA ARG A 205 8.08 -6.63 11.59
C ARG A 205 8.21 -6.82 10.08
N VAL A 206 9.09 -7.72 9.65
CA VAL A 206 9.28 -8.09 8.24
C VAL A 206 8.46 -9.36 7.91
N THR A 207 7.60 -9.26 6.91
CA THR A 207 6.75 -10.34 6.40
C THR A 207 6.96 -10.55 4.91
N ILE A 208 6.57 -11.73 4.40
CA ILE A 208 6.59 -12.04 2.97
C ILE A 208 5.16 -12.34 2.56
N TRP A 209 4.71 -11.71 1.48
CA TRP A 209 3.41 -11.96 0.87
C TRP A 209 3.65 -12.63 -0.48
N ILE A 210 2.92 -13.71 -0.75
CA ILE A 210 2.99 -14.43 -2.02
C ILE A 210 1.63 -14.26 -2.69
N GLU A 211 1.63 -13.65 -3.87
CA GLU A 211 0.43 -13.43 -4.67
C GLU A 211 0.56 -14.17 -6.00
N SER A 212 -0.53 -14.77 -6.48
CA SER A 212 -0.61 -15.35 -7.82
C SER A 212 -1.22 -14.32 -8.78
N GLU A 213 -0.58 -14.08 -9.92
CA GLU A 213 -1.13 -13.18 -10.94
C GLU A 213 -2.35 -13.82 -11.62
N SER A 214 -3.56 -13.55 -11.12
CA SER A 214 -4.79 -13.95 -11.80
C SER A 214 -5.04 -13.02 -12.98
N LYS A 215 -5.00 -13.57 -14.20
CA LYS A 215 -5.40 -12.85 -15.43
C LYS A 215 -6.86 -12.37 -15.28
N ALA A 216 -7.03 -11.06 -15.24
CA ALA A 216 -8.33 -10.38 -15.37
C ALA A 216 -8.70 -10.21 -16.85
#